data_AF-A0A351RW42-F1
#
_entry.id   AF-A0A351RW42-F1
#
_cell.length_a   1.000
_cell.length_b   1.000
_cell.length_c   1.000
_cell.angle_alpha   90.00
_cell.angle_beta   90.00
_cell.angle_gamma   90.00
#
_symmetry.space_group_name_H-M   'P 1'
#
loop_
_entity.id
_entity.type
_entity.pdbx_description
1 polymer ?
#
loop_
_entity_poly.entity_id
_entity_poly.type
_entity_poly.pdbx_seq_one_letter_code
_entity_poly.pdbx_strand_id
1 'polypeptide(L)'
;MEDLQITLVLLVLVGFIALLIAGATNKVVIYYDIKDFAISFAPWGLLLITAIIASFYEKENQEHLQVIQKIMWLIGTLVAAVFFYWSIRLSIFYNRSVSVGIIVGLFKVISALIGVLVVVSSVLKIMDKKSSMRDVMWAMLIISIFAWLGKKLINGEQVYIAKGWALSESASQ
;
A
#
# COMPACT_ATOMS: atom_id res chain seq x y z
N MET A 1 -10.03 20.09 -21.30
CA MET A 1 -8.94 19.57 -20.43
C MET A 1 -9.49 19.15 -19.07
N GLU A 2 -10.34 19.97 -18.44
CA GLU A 2 -11.03 19.66 -17.19
C GLU A 2 -11.94 18.43 -17.27
N ASP A 3 -12.77 18.30 -18.32
CA ASP A 3 -13.64 17.13 -18.52
C ASP A 3 -12.88 15.80 -18.61
N LEU A 4 -11.70 15.83 -19.25
CA LEU A 4 -10.84 14.65 -19.36
C LEU A 4 -10.27 14.25 -18.00
N GLN A 5 -9.84 15.21 -17.19
CA GLN A 5 -9.33 14.96 -15.84
C GLN A 5 -10.43 14.38 -14.94
N ILE A 6 -11.62 14.98 -14.95
CA ILE A 6 -12.78 14.48 -14.18
C ILE A 6 -13.12 13.04 -14.60
N THR A 7 -13.16 12.78 -15.91
CA THR A 7 -13.44 11.45 -16.45
C THR A 7 -12.40 10.42 -15.98
N LEU A 8 -11.11 10.77 -16.02
CA LEU A 8 -10.03 9.89 -15.56
C LEU A 8 -10.12 9.60 -14.06
N VAL A 9 -10.39 10.62 -13.23
CA VAL A 9 -10.56 10.46 -11.78
C VAL A 9 -11.74 9.54 -11.47
N LEU A 10 -12.88 9.73 -12.14
CA LEU A 10 -14.05 8.87 -11.97
C LEU A 10 -13.76 7.42 -12.37
N LEU A 11 -13.06 7.19 -13.47
CA LEU A 11 -12.69 5.85 -13.92
C LEU A 11 -11.79 5.17 -12.89
N VAL A 12 -10.77 5.86 -12.39
CA VAL A 12 -9.87 5.35 -11.35
C VAL A 12 -10.64 5.03 -10.07
N LEU A 13 -11.53 5.93 -9.62
CA LEU A 13 -12.32 5.73 -8.40
C LEU A 13 -13.28 4.54 -8.52
N VAL A 14 -14.02 4.47 -9.63
CA VAL A 14 -14.94 3.35 -9.90
C VAL A 14 -14.18 2.04 -10.01
N GLY A 15 -13.03 2.02 -10.71
CA GLY A 15 -12.16 0.84 -10.80
C GLY A 15 -11.62 0.40 -9.45
N PHE A 16 -11.22 1.35 -8.60
CA PHE A 16 -10.75 1.09 -7.24
C PHE A 16 -11.86 0.46 -6.38
N ILE A 17 -13.07 1.00 -6.43
CA ILE A 17 -14.23 0.45 -5.72
C ILE A 17 -14.61 -0.94 -6.26
N ALA A 18 -14.59 -1.13 -7.58
CA ALA A 18 -14.86 -2.43 -8.19
C ALA A 18 -13.87 -3.51 -7.73
N LEU A 19 -12.58 -3.17 -7.62
CA LEU A 19 -11.55 -4.10 -7.12
C LEU A 19 -11.69 -4.38 -5.62
N LEU A 20 -12.07 -3.38 -4.81
CA LEU A 20 -12.42 -3.60 -3.41
C LEU A 20 -13.54 -4.62 -3.26
N ILE A 21 -14.62 -4.46 -4.04
CA ILE A 21 -15.77 -5.37 -4.02
C ILE A 21 -15.34 -6.76 -4.53
N ALA A 22 -14.59 -6.84 -5.64
CA ALA A 22 -14.10 -8.10 -6.19
C ALA A 22 -13.18 -8.85 -5.21
N GLY A 23 -12.34 -8.13 -4.47
CA GLY A 23 -11.52 -8.69 -3.39
C GLY A 23 -12.37 -9.18 -2.22
N ALA A 24 -13.26 -8.34 -1.70
CA ALA A 24 -14.13 -8.68 -0.57
C ALA A 24 -15.10 -9.85 -0.86
N THR A 25 -15.41 -10.08 -2.14
CA THR A 25 -16.26 -11.18 -2.64
C THR A 25 -15.46 -12.37 -3.19
N ASN A 26 -14.15 -12.43 -2.93
CA ASN A 26 -13.26 -13.55 -3.29
C ASN A 26 -13.24 -13.88 -4.80
N LYS A 27 -13.45 -12.88 -5.67
CA LYS A 27 -13.36 -13.04 -7.13
C LYS A 27 -11.92 -12.94 -7.65
N VAL A 28 -11.12 -12.11 -7.00
CA VAL A 28 -9.70 -11.92 -7.29
C VAL A 28 -8.90 -12.07 -5.99
N VAL A 29 -7.67 -12.57 -6.10
CA VAL A 29 -6.74 -12.55 -4.97
C VAL A 29 -6.21 -11.14 -4.86
N ILE A 30 -6.59 -10.42 -3.81
CA ILE A 30 -5.89 -9.19 -3.46
C ILE A 30 -4.63 -9.64 -2.74
N TYR A 31 -4.64 -9.85 -1.43
CA TYR A 31 -3.47 -10.37 -0.72
C TYR A 31 -3.59 -11.88 -0.52
N TYR A 32 -2.57 -12.63 -0.90
CA TYR A 32 -2.59 -14.08 -0.67
C TYR A 32 -2.52 -14.39 0.84
N ASP A 33 -1.57 -13.76 1.52
CA ASP A 33 -1.33 -13.89 2.96
C ASP A 33 -0.85 -12.54 3.56
N ILE A 34 -0.47 -12.57 4.84
CA ILE A 34 0.07 -11.41 5.55
C ILE A 34 1.43 -10.96 4.99
N LYS A 35 2.26 -11.87 4.46
CA LYS A 35 3.56 -11.53 3.88
C LYS A 35 3.37 -10.70 2.60
N ASP A 36 2.46 -11.12 1.72
CA ASP A 36 2.06 -10.38 0.51
C ASP A 36 1.45 -9.01 0.85
N PHE A 37 0.63 -8.95 1.90
CA PHE A 37 0.13 -7.68 2.44
C PHE A 37 1.28 -6.75 2.86
N ALA A 38 2.20 -7.23 3.70
CA ALA A 38 3.34 -6.43 4.18
C ALA A 38 4.26 -5.95 3.04
N ILE A 39 4.56 -6.82 2.07
CA ILE A 39 5.36 -6.49 0.88
C ILE A 39 4.75 -5.31 0.11
N SER A 40 3.42 -5.21 0.06
CA SER A 40 2.74 -4.15 -0.67
C SER A 40 2.79 -2.79 0.04
N PHE A 41 2.97 -2.79 1.36
CA PHE A 41 3.18 -1.59 2.18
C PHE A 41 4.65 -1.17 2.28
N ALA A 42 5.58 -2.11 2.09
CA ALA A 42 7.01 -1.88 2.22
C ALA A 42 7.56 -0.70 1.37
N PRO A 43 7.20 -0.50 0.09
CA PRO A 43 7.71 0.62 -0.70
C PRO A 43 7.41 1.97 -0.04
N TRP A 44 6.18 2.16 0.45
CA TRP A 44 5.74 3.41 1.04
C TRP A 44 6.34 3.63 2.43
N GLY A 45 6.44 2.57 3.24
CA GLY A 45 7.14 2.63 4.53
C GLY A 45 8.62 2.98 4.36
N LEU A 46 9.30 2.38 3.38
CA LEU A 46 10.70 2.67 3.07
C LEU A 46 10.91 4.09 2.58
N LEU A 47 10.05 4.59 1.69
CA LEU A 47 10.12 5.97 1.22
C LEU A 47 9.86 6.96 2.36
N LEU A 48 8.92 6.67 3.26
CA LEU A 48 8.67 7.50 4.45
C LEU A 48 9.88 7.53 5.38
N ILE A 49 10.47 6.37 5.69
CA ILE A 49 11.67 6.27 6.52
C ILE A 49 12.84 7.02 5.84
N THR A 50 13.01 6.86 4.52
CA THR A 50 14.04 7.56 3.75
C THR A 50 13.85 9.06 3.85
N ALA A 51 12.61 9.57 3.71
CA ALA A 51 12.30 10.98 3.83
C ALA A 51 12.60 11.53 5.23
N ILE A 52 12.24 10.79 6.29
CA ILE A 52 12.53 11.16 7.68
C ILE A 52 14.04 11.21 7.93
N ILE A 53 14.79 10.22 7.44
CA ILE A 53 16.24 10.21 7.67
C ILE A 53 16.90 11.34 6.85
N ALA A 54 16.48 11.53 5.60
CA ALA A 54 17.01 12.56 4.71
C ALA A 54 16.79 13.99 5.24
N SER A 55 15.69 14.25 5.98
CA SER A 55 15.43 15.58 6.53
C SER A 55 16.42 15.98 7.64
N PHE A 56 17.05 15.03 8.34
CA PHE A 56 18.11 15.34 9.30
C PHE A 56 19.39 15.89 8.64
N TYR A 57 19.57 15.65 7.34
CA TYR A 57 20.72 16.12 6.55
C TYR A 57 20.43 17.41 5.79
N GLU A 58 19.23 17.98 5.90
CA GLU A 58 18.79 19.19 5.21
C GLU A 58 19.37 20.51 5.80
N LYS A 59 20.49 20.44 6.53
CA LYS A 59 21.12 21.65 7.08
C LYS A 59 21.78 22.45 5.96
N GLU A 60 21.33 23.69 5.81
CA GLU A 60 21.85 24.66 4.83
C GLU A 60 23.37 24.83 4.98
N ASN A 61 24.07 24.87 3.83
CA ASN A 61 25.50 25.19 3.65
C ASN A 61 26.56 24.11 3.93
N GLN A 62 26.23 22.81 3.96
CA GLN A 62 27.26 21.76 3.89
C GLN A 62 27.08 20.86 2.67
N GLU A 63 27.90 21.08 1.64
CA GLU A 63 27.87 20.31 0.38
C GLU A 63 27.96 18.79 0.62
N HIS A 64 28.76 18.34 1.59
CA HIS A 64 28.88 16.93 1.93
C HIS A 64 27.56 16.31 2.44
N LEU A 65 26.76 17.05 3.22
CA LEU A 65 25.48 16.57 3.73
C LEU A 65 24.45 16.44 2.60
N GLN A 66 24.49 17.33 1.61
CA GLN A 66 23.63 17.25 0.42
C GLN A 66 23.95 16.04 -0.45
N VAL A 67 25.22 15.66 -0.60
CA VAL A 67 25.61 14.45 -1.34
C VAL A 67 25.09 13.20 -0.64
N ILE A 68 25.26 13.11 0.69
CA ILE A 68 24.73 11.99 1.49
C ILE A 68 23.21 11.88 1.32
N GLN A 69 22.48 13.00 1.44
CA GLN A 69 21.03 13.05 1.26
C GLN A 69 20.60 12.51 -0.11
N LYS A 70 21.28 12.91 -1.20
CA LYS A 70 21.00 12.40 -2.56
C LYS A 70 21.24 10.90 -2.70
N ILE A 71 22.33 10.39 -2.13
CA ILE A 71 22.64 8.95 -2.13
C ILE A 71 21.55 8.18 -1.37
N MET A 72 21.10 8.71 -0.23
CA MET A 72 20.02 8.09 0.55
C MET A 72 18.71 8.02 -0.23
N TRP A 73 18.32 9.11 -0.91
CA TRP A 73 17.16 9.10 -1.79
C TRP A 73 17.28 8.08 -2.91
N LEU A 74 18.44 8.02 -3.58
CA LEU A 74 18.70 7.06 -4.64
C LEU A 74 18.53 5.62 -4.15
N ILE A 75 19.16 5.26 -3.03
CA ILE A 75 19.07 3.92 -2.45
C ILE A 75 17.63 3.61 -2.03
N GLY A 76 16.99 4.52 -1.28
CA GLY A 76 15.62 4.35 -0.80
C GLY A 76 14.62 4.13 -1.94
N THR A 77 14.73 4.92 -3.01
CA THR A 77 13.88 4.76 -4.21
C THR A 77 14.16 3.46 -4.95
N LEU A 78 15.42 3.05 -5.09
CA LEU A 78 15.77 1.77 -5.74
C LEU A 78 15.21 0.57 -4.97
N VAL A 79 15.35 0.55 -3.64
CA VAL A 79 14.80 -0.53 -2.82
C VAL A 79 13.27 -0.52 -2.87
N ALA A 80 12.63 0.65 -2.81
CA ALA A 80 11.17 0.77 -2.96
C ALA A 80 10.69 0.26 -4.33
N ALA A 81 11.43 0.54 -5.41
CA ALA A 81 11.11 0.05 -6.76
C ALA A 81 11.17 -1.49 -6.83
N VAL A 82 12.11 -2.14 -6.15
CA VAL A 82 12.18 -3.60 -6.04
C VAL A 82 10.93 -4.17 -5.36
N PHE A 83 10.49 -3.57 -4.25
CA PHE A 83 9.27 -4.00 -3.57
C PHE A 83 8.01 -3.74 -4.40
N PHE A 84 7.94 -2.63 -5.15
CA PHE A 84 6.85 -2.37 -6.09
C PHE A 84 6.77 -3.46 -7.16
N TYR A 85 7.90 -3.76 -7.79
CA TYR A 85 7.99 -4.83 -8.77
C TYR A 85 7.55 -6.17 -8.17
N TRP A 86 8.02 -6.50 -6.96
CA TRP A 86 7.66 -7.75 -6.28
C TRP A 86 6.16 -7.84 -5.98
N SER A 87 5.53 -6.76 -5.50
CA SER A 87 4.08 -6.72 -5.24
C SER A 87 3.24 -6.97 -6.50
N ILE A 88 3.64 -6.38 -7.64
CA ILE A 88 2.99 -6.63 -8.93
C ILE A 88 3.22 -8.07 -9.39
N ARG A 89 4.46 -8.57 -9.29
CA ARG A 89 4.82 -9.93 -9.68
C ARG A 89 4.04 -10.99 -8.88
N LEU A 90 3.90 -10.80 -7.56
CA LEU A 90 3.07 -11.67 -6.71
C LEU A 90 1.61 -11.61 -7.13
N SER A 91 1.08 -10.43 -7.44
CA SER A 91 -0.31 -10.28 -7.90
C SER A 91 -0.58 -11.05 -9.21
N ILE A 92 0.38 -11.06 -10.14
CA ILE A 92 0.33 -11.89 -11.37
C ILE A 92 0.36 -13.37 -11.04
N PHE A 93 1.30 -13.79 -10.18
CA PHE A 93 1.46 -15.18 -9.78
C PHE A 93 0.19 -15.72 -9.11
N TYR A 94 -0.34 -15.03 -8.11
CA TYR A 94 -1.51 -15.50 -7.34
C TYR A 94 -2.83 -15.41 -8.10
N ASN A 95 -2.98 -14.48 -9.05
CA ASN A 95 -4.18 -14.42 -9.88
C ASN A 95 -4.11 -15.32 -11.14
N ARG A 96 -2.96 -15.96 -11.40
CA ARG A 96 -2.70 -16.81 -12.58
C ARG A 96 -3.04 -16.12 -13.91
N SER A 97 -2.93 -14.80 -13.95
CA SER A 97 -3.28 -13.96 -15.10
C SER A 97 -2.46 -12.68 -15.07
N VAL A 98 -1.77 -12.37 -16.17
CA VAL A 98 -0.96 -11.17 -16.30
C VAL A 98 -1.83 -9.91 -16.21
N SER A 99 -2.92 -9.85 -16.98
CA SER A 99 -3.78 -8.66 -17.02
C SER A 99 -4.46 -8.39 -15.67
N VAL A 100 -5.05 -9.42 -15.05
CA VAL A 100 -5.69 -9.27 -13.73
C VAL A 100 -4.63 -8.94 -12.67
N GLY A 101 -3.48 -9.61 -12.73
CA GLY A 101 -2.39 -9.41 -11.79
C GLY A 101 -1.80 -8.00 -11.81
N ILE A 102 -1.63 -7.39 -12.99
CA ILE A 102 -1.16 -5.99 -13.10
C ILE A 102 -2.19 -5.04 -12.48
N ILE A 103 -3.46 -5.20 -12.81
CA ILE A 103 -4.55 -4.36 -12.30
C ILE A 103 -4.62 -4.46 -10.76
N VAL A 104 -4.59 -5.69 -10.23
CA VAL A 104 -4.60 -5.93 -8.78
C VAL A 104 -3.31 -5.40 -8.12
N GLY A 105 -2.15 -5.57 -8.77
CA GLY A 105 -0.88 -5.06 -8.26
C GLY A 105 -0.87 -3.54 -8.10
N LEU A 106 -1.35 -2.82 -9.12
CA LEU A 106 -1.51 -1.36 -9.05
C LEU A 106 -2.51 -0.97 -7.93
N PHE A 107 -3.60 -1.71 -7.80
CA PHE A 107 -4.56 -1.49 -6.71
C PHE A 107 -3.93 -1.70 -5.32
N LYS A 108 -3.13 -2.75 -5.11
CA LYS A 108 -2.40 -2.97 -3.85
C LYS A 108 -1.49 -1.80 -3.52
N VAL A 109 -0.73 -1.35 -4.52
CA VAL A 109 0.20 -0.23 -4.37
C VAL A 109 -0.53 1.06 -3.98
N ILE A 110 -1.61 1.40 -4.66
CA ILE A 110 -2.40 2.61 -4.38
C ILE A 110 -3.11 2.49 -3.01
N SER A 111 -3.73 1.35 -2.72
CA SER A 111 -4.40 1.13 -1.44
C SER A 111 -3.44 1.13 -0.26
N ALA A 112 -2.22 0.60 -0.44
CA ALA A 112 -1.16 0.66 0.57
C ALA A 112 -0.68 2.09 0.81
N LEU A 113 -0.55 2.92 -0.24
CA LEU A 113 -0.24 4.34 -0.09
C LEU A 113 -1.31 5.04 0.76
N ILE A 114 -2.58 4.86 0.41
CA ILE A 114 -3.71 5.43 1.16
C ILE A 114 -3.66 4.94 2.62
N GLY A 115 -3.42 3.64 2.83
CA GLY A 115 -3.29 3.05 4.16
C GLY A 115 -2.17 3.68 4.99
N VAL A 116 -0.97 3.85 4.42
CA VAL A 116 0.16 4.51 5.09
C VAL A 116 -0.19 5.96 5.45
N LEU A 117 -0.75 6.73 4.50
CA LEU A 117 -1.16 8.12 4.75
C LEU A 117 -2.21 8.21 5.85
N VAL A 118 -3.19 7.30 5.87
CA VAL A 118 -4.22 7.24 6.91
C VAL A 118 -3.63 6.91 8.27
N VAL A 119 -2.73 5.93 8.35
CA VAL A 119 -2.07 5.57 9.62
C VAL A 119 -1.20 6.72 10.11
N VAL A 120 -0.36 7.30 9.27
CA VAL A 120 0.52 8.42 9.63
C VAL A 120 -0.30 9.63 10.09
N SER A 121 -1.30 10.05 9.32
CA SER A 121 -2.16 11.18 9.69
C SER A 121 -2.91 10.94 10.99
N SER A 122 -3.42 9.72 11.21
CA SER A 122 -4.10 9.34 12.45
C SER A 122 -3.14 9.35 13.65
N VAL A 123 -1.93 8.82 13.51
CA VAL A 123 -0.90 8.83 14.56
C VAL A 123 -0.46 10.25 14.90
N LEU A 124 -0.18 11.09 13.90
CA LEU A 124 0.17 12.49 14.10
C LEU A 124 -0.93 13.24 14.86
N LYS A 125 -2.19 12.97 14.51
CA LYS A 125 -3.34 13.54 15.23
C LYS A 125 -3.38 13.06 16.68
N ILE A 126 -3.15 11.78 16.95
CA ILE A 126 -3.14 11.24 18.32
C ILE A 126 -1.98 11.84 19.15
N MET A 127 -0.82 12.09 18.53
CA MET A 127 0.36 12.66 19.20
C MET A 127 0.29 14.18 19.41
N ASP A 128 -0.61 14.89 18.73
CA ASP A 128 -0.76 16.32 18.89
C ASP A 128 -1.33 16.66 20.29
N LYS A 129 -0.61 17.50 21.03
CA LYS A 129 -1.01 17.98 22.37
C LYS A 129 -2.32 18.77 22.35
N LYS A 130 -2.73 19.28 21.19
CA LYS A 130 -3.99 20.03 21.01
C LYS A 130 -5.18 19.13 20.64
N SER A 131 -4.98 17.83 20.45
CA SER A 131 -6.04 16.94 20.03
C SER A 131 -7.08 16.72 21.11
N SER A 132 -8.35 16.86 20.72
CA SER A 132 -9.47 16.57 21.60
C SER A 132 -9.69 15.05 21.73
N MET A 133 -10.38 14.60 22.79
CA MET A 133 -10.80 13.20 22.92
C MET A 133 -11.57 12.71 21.69
N ARG A 134 -12.42 13.57 21.12
CA ARG A 134 -13.15 13.30 19.87
C ARG A 134 -12.20 13.00 18.71
N ASP A 135 -11.11 13.75 18.57
CA ASP A 135 -10.14 13.55 17.50
C ASP A 135 -9.43 12.20 17.59
N VAL A 136 -9.03 11.83 18.80
CA VAL A 136 -8.40 10.53 19.10
C VAL A 136 -9.37 9.38 18.80
N MET A 137 -10.64 9.51 19.22
CA MET A 137 -11.67 8.51 18.90
C MET A 137 -11.89 8.34 17.40
N TRP A 138 -11.96 9.44 16.64
CA TRP A 138 -12.09 9.37 15.17
C TRP A 138 -10.87 8.73 14.52
N ALA A 139 -9.66 9.06 14.97
CA ALA A 139 -8.43 8.44 14.48
C ALA A 139 -8.42 6.92 14.75
N MET A 140 -8.77 6.49 15.96
CA MET A 140 -8.85 5.06 16.32
C MET A 140 -9.92 4.33 15.50
N LEU A 141 -11.08 4.95 15.27
CA LEU A 141 -12.14 4.38 14.44
C LEU A 141 -11.67 4.15 13.01
N ILE A 142 -11.02 5.16 12.40
CA ILE A 142 -10.49 5.07 11.04
C ILE A 142 -9.43 3.97 10.95
N ILE A 143 -8.46 3.92 11.88
CA ILE A 143 -7.46 2.85 11.93
C ILE A 143 -8.13 1.47 12.02
N SER A 144 -9.17 1.34 12.86
CA SER A 144 -9.90 0.09 13.03
C SER A 144 -10.62 -0.36 11.74
N ILE A 145 -11.25 0.57 11.01
CA ILE A 145 -11.88 0.30 9.72
C ILE A 145 -10.84 -0.18 8.70
N PHE A 146 -9.68 0.48 8.62
CA PHE A 146 -8.61 0.10 7.70
C PHE A 146 -7.99 -1.26 8.07
N ALA A 147 -7.79 -1.54 9.36
CA ALA A 147 -7.30 -2.84 9.82
C ALA A 147 -8.30 -3.96 9.47
N TRP A 148 -9.60 -3.72 9.68
CA TRP A 148 -10.65 -4.64 9.28
C TRP A 148 -10.69 -4.87 7.77
N LEU A 149 -10.59 -3.80 6.97
CA LEU A 149 -10.55 -3.88 5.51
C LEU A 149 -9.32 -4.66 5.04
N GLY A 150 -8.13 -4.38 5.58
CA GLY A 150 -6.91 -5.11 5.28
C GLY A 150 -7.06 -6.61 5.54
N LYS A 151 -7.60 -6.99 6.70
CA LYS A 151 -7.90 -8.40 7.02
C LYS A 151 -8.88 -9.03 6.03
N LYS A 152 -9.89 -8.28 5.57
CA LYS A 152 -10.87 -8.79 4.59
C LYS A 152 -10.28 -8.97 3.19
N LEU A 153 -9.29 -8.16 2.82
CA LEU A 153 -8.58 -8.24 1.55
C LEU A 153 -7.46 -9.28 1.52
N ILE A 154 -7.06 -9.83 2.68
CA ILE A 154 -6.26 -11.06 2.75
C ILE A 154 -7.19 -12.24 2.51
N ASN A 155 -7.25 -12.67 1.25
CA ASN A 155 -8.28 -13.57 0.75
C ASN A 155 -7.75 -14.70 -0.16
N GLY A 156 -6.44 -14.85 -0.30
CA GLY A 156 -5.81 -15.81 -1.21
C GLY A 156 -6.36 -17.22 -1.11
N GLU A 157 -6.34 -17.78 0.09
CA GLU A 157 -6.85 -19.13 0.37
C GLU A 157 -8.31 -19.29 -0.06
N GLN A 158 -9.17 -18.34 0.31
CA GLN A 158 -10.60 -18.39 0.01
C GLN A 158 -10.87 -18.34 -1.50
N VAL A 159 -10.11 -17.53 -2.24
CA VAL A 159 -10.21 -17.45 -3.71
C VAL A 159 -9.74 -18.75 -4.35
N TYR A 160 -8.63 -19.32 -3.86
CA TYR A 160 -8.09 -20.57 -4.38
C TYR A 160 -9.06 -21.74 -4.19
N ILE A 161 -9.64 -21.87 -3.00
CA ILE A 161 -10.67 -22.87 -2.70
C ILE A 161 -11.87 -22.67 -3.63
N ALA A 162 -12.38 -21.44 -3.75
CA ALA A 162 -13.55 -21.14 -4.59
C ALA A 162 -13.31 -21.42 -6.09
N LYS A 163 -12.06 -21.33 -6.55
CA LYS A 163 -11.68 -21.59 -7.95
C LYS A 163 -11.15 -23.00 -8.21
N GLY A 164 -11.07 -23.85 -7.19
CA GLY A 164 -10.47 -25.20 -7.31
C GLY A 164 -8.98 -25.18 -7.67
N TRP A 165 -8.27 -24.12 -7.29
CA TRP A 165 -6.84 -23.98 -7.55
C TRP A 165 -6.02 -24.66 -6.44
N ALA A 166 -4.96 -25.37 -6.82
CA ALA A 166 -4.01 -25.91 -5.85
C ALA A 166 -3.41 -24.78 -5.00
N LEU A 167 -3.45 -24.95 -3.67
CA LEU A 167 -2.87 -24.01 -2.70
C LEU A 167 -1.38 -23.85 -2.99
N SER A 168 -0.89 -22.62 -2.92
CA SER A 168 0.52 -22.33 -3.11
C SER A 168 1.30 -22.86 -1.89
N GLU A 169 2.10 -23.91 -2.07
CA GLU A 169 2.97 -24.49 -1.02
C GLU A 169 4.01 -23.49 -0.49
N SER A 170 4.25 -22.39 -1.20
CA SER A 170 5.20 -21.33 -0.82
C SER A 170 4.78 -20.47 0.39
N ALA A 171 3.66 -20.77 1.06
CA ALA A 171 3.12 -19.96 2.17
C ALA A 171 3.19 -20.65 3.55
N SER A 172 3.63 -21.91 3.61
CA SER A 172 3.79 -22.69 4.85
C SER A 172 5.25 -22.82 5.31
N GLN A 173 6.18 -22.11 4.67
CA GLN A 173 7.58 -21.94 5.09
C GLN A 173 7.86 -20.44 5.31
#